data_AF-A0A7V3WPM7-F1
#
_entry.id   AF-A0A7V3WPM7-F1
#
_cell.length_a   1.000
_cell.length_b   1.000
_cell.length_c   1.000
_cell.angle_alpha   90.00
_cell.angle_beta   90.00
_cell.angle_gamma   90.00
#
_symmetry.space_group_name_H-M   'P 1'
#
loop_
_entity.id
_entity.type
_entity.pdbx_description
1 polymer ?
#
loop_
_entity_poly.entity_id
_entity_poly.type
_entity_poly.pdbx_seq_one_letter_code
_entity_poly.pdbx_strand_id
1 'polypeptide(L)'
;MSKALSHALPKLNQWEPKFPFDLVIAYDDAATRTRAMQLYDQLAQQLLEDYDFQCSWWRIEHFLNPVLSEQAAQAAAQASMIILSLRGDRPLPPMLKAWLPRWLDKKGDQKSALVLLLCADGQPGDEAHYLESYLRQVAEQARMDFFAHAYPLSTELADLANNSSAVARRTQTIAPLFEEFLDQPAYIPRWGINE
;
A
#
# COMPACT_ATOMS: atom_id res chain seq x y z
N MET A 1 -6.40 8.64 -64.53
CA MET A 1 -5.37 8.06 -63.64
C MET A 1 -5.27 8.95 -62.40
N SER A 2 -6.03 8.65 -61.36
CA SER A 2 -6.06 9.41 -60.10
C SER A 2 -4.97 8.88 -59.15
N LYS A 3 -4.15 9.78 -58.61
CA LYS A 3 -3.26 9.49 -57.49
C LYS A 3 -3.77 10.29 -56.30
N ALA A 4 -4.56 9.65 -55.45
CA ALA A 4 -5.01 10.25 -54.20
C ALA A 4 -3.83 10.24 -53.21
N LEU A 5 -3.45 11.43 -52.74
CA LEU A 5 -2.54 11.64 -51.62
C LEU A 5 -3.30 11.27 -50.34
N SER A 6 -3.07 10.05 -49.82
CA SER A 6 -3.40 9.74 -48.43
C SER A 6 -2.45 10.51 -47.51
N HIS A 7 -2.90 11.66 -47.02
CA HIS A 7 -2.32 12.30 -45.84
C HIS A 7 -2.68 11.44 -44.62
N ALA A 8 -1.68 10.80 -44.03
CA ALA A 8 -1.82 10.18 -42.72
C ALA A 8 -2.05 11.29 -41.68
N LEU A 9 -3.22 11.30 -41.05
CA LEU A 9 -3.47 12.13 -39.88
C LEU A 9 -2.51 11.70 -38.75
N PRO A 10 -1.88 12.64 -38.02
CA PRO A 10 -1.11 12.32 -36.83
C PRO A 10 -2.06 11.69 -35.80
N LYS A 11 -1.64 10.56 -35.21
CA LYS A 11 -2.36 9.90 -34.12
C LYS A 11 -2.53 10.93 -33.00
N LEU A 12 -3.76 11.43 -32.82
CA LEU A 12 -4.13 12.20 -31.65
C LEU A 12 -3.80 11.36 -30.42
N ASN A 13 -2.97 11.91 -29.53
CA ASN A 13 -2.58 11.33 -28.25
C ASN A 13 -3.83 10.77 -27.57
N GLN A 14 -3.92 9.44 -27.50
CA GLN A 14 -4.98 8.77 -26.77
C GLN A 14 -4.75 9.09 -25.29
N TRP A 15 -5.54 10.01 -24.75
CA TRP A 15 -5.67 10.16 -23.31
C TRP A 15 -6.42 8.93 -22.83
N GLU A 16 -5.70 7.88 -22.49
CA GLU A 16 -6.27 6.81 -21.68
C GLU A 16 -6.31 7.32 -20.23
N PRO A 17 -7.51 7.43 -19.62
CA PRO A 17 -7.60 7.79 -18.22
C PRO A 17 -6.89 6.71 -17.40
N LYS A 18 -5.81 7.09 -16.73
CA LYS A 18 -5.13 6.20 -15.78
C LYS A 18 -6.12 5.81 -14.69
N PHE A 19 -6.12 4.55 -14.30
CA PHE A 19 -7.00 4.09 -13.22
C PHE A 19 -6.53 4.71 -11.89
N PRO A 20 -7.45 5.20 -11.03
CA PRO A 20 -7.06 5.72 -9.73
C PRO A 20 -6.53 4.59 -8.85
N PHE A 21 -5.40 4.82 -8.20
CA PHE A 21 -4.83 3.91 -7.22
C PHE A 21 -4.51 4.67 -5.94
N ASP A 22 -5.44 4.61 -4.99
CA ASP A 22 -5.34 5.30 -3.71
C ASP A 22 -4.59 4.45 -2.68
N LEU A 23 -3.50 5.00 -2.16
CA LEU A 23 -2.66 4.38 -1.15
C LEU A 23 -2.74 5.13 0.18
N VAL A 24 -3.04 4.41 1.26
CA VAL A 24 -3.00 4.94 2.62
C VAL A 24 -1.84 4.32 3.37
N ILE A 25 -0.98 5.14 3.95
CA ILE A 25 0.16 4.69 4.75
C ILE A 25 0.01 5.21 6.17
N ALA A 26 -0.14 4.31 7.14
CA ALA A 26 -0.10 4.65 8.56
C ALA A 26 1.19 4.10 9.21
N TYR A 27 1.88 4.94 9.98
CA TYR A 27 3.17 4.58 10.59
C TYR A 27 3.28 5.03 12.05
N ASP A 28 4.02 4.26 12.86
CA ASP A 28 4.30 4.57 14.26
C ASP A 28 5.29 5.73 14.44
N ASP A 29 6.48 5.63 13.83
CA ASP A 29 7.58 6.56 14.06
C ASP A 29 8.42 6.82 12.79
N ALA A 30 9.52 7.57 12.91
CA ALA A 30 10.37 7.92 11.78
C ALA A 30 11.04 6.70 11.13
N ALA A 31 11.39 5.67 11.90
CA ALA A 31 12.00 4.46 11.38
C ALA A 31 10.98 3.66 10.56
N THR A 32 9.78 3.47 11.10
CA THR A 32 8.71 2.75 10.39
C THR A 32 8.19 3.54 9.18
N ARG A 33 8.20 4.89 9.23
CA ARG A 33 7.96 5.76 8.07
C ARG A 33 8.97 5.53 6.96
N THR A 34 10.26 5.49 7.29
CA THR A 34 11.34 5.30 6.32
C THR A 34 11.17 3.99 5.59
N ARG A 35 10.83 2.91 6.31
CA ARG A 35 10.53 1.63 5.68
C ARG A 35 9.30 1.67 4.76
N ALA A 36 8.23 2.33 5.19
CA ALA A 36 7.05 2.49 4.35
C ALA A 36 7.34 3.31 3.09
N MET A 37 8.26 4.27 3.17
CA MET A 37 8.73 5.06 2.03
C MET A 37 9.52 4.22 1.03
N GLN A 38 10.37 3.30 1.50
CA GLN A 38 11.04 2.36 0.61
C GLN A 38 10.04 1.49 -0.17
N LEU A 39 8.98 1.00 0.50
CA LEU A 39 7.92 0.26 -0.19
C LEU A 39 7.15 1.17 -1.17
N TYR A 40 6.80 2.38 -0.75
CA TYR A 40 6.16 3.37 -1.61
C TYR A 40 6.97 3.64 -2.89
N ASP A 41 8.29 3.83 -2.79
CA ASP A 41 9.14 4.11 -3.94
C ASP A 41 9.16 2.93 -4.92
N GLN A 42 9.19 1.70 -4.40
CA GLN A 42 9.09 0.49 -5.22
C GLN A 42 7.74 0.40 -5.93
N LEU A 43 6.63 0.66 -5.22
CA LEU A 43 5.28 0.66 -5.79
C LEU A 43 5.12 1.75 -6.86
N ALA A 44 5.60 2.96 -6.59
CA ALA A 44 5.52 4.07 -7.52
C ALA A 44 6.26 3.76 -8.82
N GLN A 45 7.46 3.14 -8.75
CA GLN A 45 8.19 2.72 -9.95
C GLN A 45 7.43 1.71 -10.81
N GLN A 46 6.60 0.85 -10.21
CA GLN A 46 5.82 -0.16 -10.95
C GLN A 46 4.47 0.37 -11.43
N LEU A 47 3.89 1.38 -10.78
CA LEU A 47 2.50 1.82 -11.03
C LEU A 47 2.35 3.14 -11.76
N LEU A 48 3.37 4.01 -11.73
CA LEU A 48 3.26 5.37 -12.28
C LEU A 48 2.99 5.41 -13.78
N GLU A 49 3.31 4.35 -14.53
CA GLU A 49 3.04 4.28 -15.96
C GLU A 49 1.53 4.14 -16.24
N ASP A 50 0.84 3.26 -15.50
CA ASP A 50 -0.54 2.84 -15.79
C ASP A 50 -1.62 3.48 -14.90
N TYR A 51 -1.25 3.98 -13.71
CA TYR A 51 -2.20 4.44 -12.68
C TYR A 51 -2.00 5.90 -12.27
N ASP A 52 -3.10 6.57 -11.89
CA ASP A 52 -3.05 7.85 -11.18
C ASP A 52 -2.90 7.54 -9.69
N PHE A 53 -1.67 7.68 -9.21
CA PHE A 53 -1.25 7.19 -7.91
C PHE A 53 -1.34 8.30 -6.86
N GLN A 54 -2.32 8.21 -5.96
CA GLN A 54 -2.49 9.15 -4.85
C GLN A 54 -2.08 8.50 -3.54
N CYS A 55 -1.34 9.20 -2.69
CA CYS A 55 -0.88 8.65 -1.43
C CYS A 55 -1.09 9.61 -0.26
N SER A 56 -1.71 9.09 0.81
CA SER A 56 -1.90 9.81 2.07
C SER A 56 -1.10 9.17 3.20
N TRP A 57 -0.47 10.03 4.00
CA TRP A 57 0.47 9.64 5.05
C TRP A 57 -0.05 10.04 6.43
N TRP A 58 -0.11 9.07 7.34
CA TRP A 58 -0.68 9.25 8.66
C TRP A 58 0.26 8.72 9.73
N ARG A 59 0.66 9.58 10.66
CA ARG A 59 1.28 9.10 11.90
C ARG A 59 0.18 8.58 12.81
N ILE A 60 0.35 7.41 13.42
CA ILE A 60 -0.71 6.76 14.21
C ILE A 60 -1.16 7.63 15.40
N GLU A 61 -0.26 8.39 16.00
CA GLU A 61 -0.59 9.37 17.05
C GLU A 61 -1.62 10.42 16.60
N HIS A 62 -1.72 10.72 15.30
CA HIS A 62 -2.72 11.65 14.78
C HIS A 62 -4.16 11.12 14.96
N PHE A 63 -4.34 9.81 15.11
CA PHE A 63 -5.65 9.20 15.32
C PHE A 63 -6.24 9.49 16.70
N LEU A 64 -5.45 10.05 17.63
CA LEU A 64 -5.97 10.62 18.88
C LEU A 64 -6.86 11.84 18.63
N ASN A 65 -6.62 12.58 17.54
CA ASN A 65 -7.51 13.67 17.13
C ASN A 65 -8.70 13.08 16.35
N PRO A 66 -9.95 13.26 16.82
CA PRO A 66 -11.12 12.68 16.16
C PRO A 66 -11.30 13.11 14.70
N VAL A 67 -10.95 14.36 14.36
CA VAL A 67 -11.07 14.91 13.01
C VAL A 67 -10.06 14.24 12.07
N LEU A 68 -8.79 14.15 12.49
CA LEU A 68 -7.75 13.49 11.69
C LEU A 68 -8.00 11.98 11.57
N SER A 69 -8.51 11.36 12.64
CA SER A 69 -8.90 9.94 12.63
C SER A 69 -10.02 9.67 11.63
N GLU A 70 -11.04 10.53 11.57
CA GLU A 70 -12.15 10.39 10.61
C GLU A 70 -11.66 10.63 9.17
N GLN A 71 -10.81 11.63 8.93
CA GLN A 71 -10.21 11.87 7.62
C GLN A 71 -9.38 10.68 7.14
N ALA A 72 -8.55 10.11 8.02
CA ALA A 72 -7.77 8.93 7.72
C ALA A 72 -8.67 7.71 7.45
N ALA A 73 -9.78 7.56 8.18
CA ALA A 73 -10.74 6.48 7.95
C ALA A 73 -11.46 6.63 6.61
N GLN A 74 -11.82 7.86 6.22
CA GLN A 74 -12.42 8.13 4.90
C GLN A 74 -11.44 7.79 3.77
N ALA A 75 -10.16 8.17 3.92
CA ALA A 75 -9.12 7.79 2.97
C ALA A 75 -8.95 6.26 2.89
N ALA A 76 -8.92 5.57 4.03
CA ALA A 76 -8.81 4.10 4.08
C ALA A 76 -10.00 3.38 3.44
N ALA A 77 -11.21 3.92 3.58
CA ALA A 77 -12.40 3.35 2.95
C ALA A 77 -12.32 3.33 1.41
N GLN A 78 -11.71 4.35 0.81
CA GLN A 78 -11.53 4.48 -0.64
C GLN A 78 -10.22 3.86 -1.14
N ALA A 79 -9.31 3.48 -0.25
CA ALA A 79 -7.99 3.00 -0.62
C ALA A 79 -8.03 1.68 -1.41
N SER A 80 -7.22 1.62 -2.46
CA SER A 80 -6.85 0.37 -3.15
C SER A 80 -5.84 -0.42 -2.32
N MET A 81 -5.01 0.26 -1.53
CA MET A 81 -4.06 -0.39 -0.63
C MET A 81 -3.89 0.40 0.66
N ILE A 82 -3.81 -0.31 1.79
CA ILE A 82 -3.51 0.26 3.11
C ILE A 82 -2.22 -0.38 3.61
N ILE A 83 -1.20 0.41 3.90
CA ILE A 83 0.05 -0.03 4.51
C ILE A 83 0.09 0.42 5.97
N LEU A 84 0.24 -0.53 6.89
CA LEU A 84 0.47 -0.30 8.31
C LEU A 84 1.93 -0.62 8.62
N SER A 85 2.74 0.40 8.90
CA SER A 85 4.14 0.25 9.27
C SER A 85 4.33 0.42 10.78
N LEU A 86 4.43 -0.71 11.47
CA LEU A 86 4.29 -0.80 12.91
C LEU A 86 5.58 -1.32 13.56
N ARG A 87 5.74 -0.97 14.83
CA ARG A 87 6.72 -1.56 15.72
C ARG A 87 6.22 -2.91 16.25
N GLY A 88 7.03 -3.94 16.13
CA GLY A 88 6.75 -5.30 16.64
C GLY A 88 7.19 -5.52 18.09
N ASP A 89 7.95 -4.59 18.67
CA ASP A 89 8.39 -4.61 20.07
C ASP A 89 7.34 -4.02 21.04
N ARG A 90 6.16 -3.65 20.54
CA ARG A 90 5.13 -2.95 21.31
C ARG A 90 3.74 -3.47 20.98
N PRO A 91 2.80 -3.43 21.94
CA PRO A 91 1.42 -3.77 21.68
C PRO A 91 0.79 -2.76 20.72
N LEU A 92 -0.18 -3.24 19.93
CA LEU A 92 -0.94 -2.43 18.98
C LEU A 92 -1.58 -1.20 19.67
N PRO A 93 -1.27 0.03 19.22
CA PRO A 93 -1.83 1.24 19.83
C PRO A 93 -3.37 1.21 19.88
N PRO A 94 -4.01 1.52 21.03
CA PRO A 94 -5.46 1.51 21.16
C PRO A 94 -6.19 2.39 20.14
N MET A 95 -5.57 3.52 19.77
CA MET A 95 -6.08 4.43 18.74
C MET A 95 -6.14 3.77 17.35
N LEU A 96 -5.19 2.88 17.03
CA LEU A 96 -5.21 2.12 15.77
C LEU A 96 -6.31 1.05 15.81
N LYS A 97 -6.46 0.33 16.92
CA LYS A 97 -7.58 -0.61 17.14
C LYS A 97 -8.96 0.07 17.03
N ALA A 98 -9.09 1.30 17.50
CA ALA A 98 -10.33 2.05 17.40
C ALA A 98 -10.59 2.64 16.00
N TRP A 99 -9.53 2.83 15.21
CA TRP A 99 -9.61 3.37 13.86
C TRP A 99 -9.96 2.30 12.81
N LEU A 100 -9.39 1.10 12.91
CA LEU A 100 -9.59 0.03 11.92
C LEU A 100 -11.08 -0.27 11.65
N PRO A 101 -11.96 -0.44 12.66
CA PRO A 101 -13.37 -0.71 12.40
C PRO A 101 -14.14 0.43 11.71
N ARG A 102 -13.65 1.68 11.76
CA ARG A 102 -14.40 2.86 11.29
C ARG A 102 -14.57 2.92 9.78
N TRP A 103 -13.73 2.22 9.05
CA TRP A 103 -13.75 2.20 7.59
C TRP A 103 -14.13 0.83 7.02
N LEU A 104 -14.25 -0.22 7.86
CA LEU A 104 -14.66 -1.55 7.42
C LEU A 104 -16.01 -1.52 6.68
N ASP A 105 -17.04 -0.96 7.32
CA ASP A 105 -18.38 -0.86 6.73
C ASP A 105 -18.46 0.13 5.55
N LYS A 106 -17.46 1.01 5.44
CA LYS A 106 -17.35 2.00 4.36
C LYS A 106 -16.53 1.47 3.18
N LYS A 107 -15.88 0.31 3.32
CA LYS A 107 -15.05 -0.29 2.28
C LYS A 107 -15.97 -0.82 1.19
N GLY A 108 -15.81 -0.31 -0.03
CA GLY A 108 -16.51 -0.84 -1.20
C GLY A 108 -15.95 -2.20 -1.63
N ASP A 109 -16.66 -2.90 -2.51
CA ASP A 109 -16.29 -4.22 -3.06
C ASP A 109 -15.08 -4.17 -4.04
N GLN A 110 -14.31 -3.09 -4.06
CA GLN A 110 -13.14 -2.97 -4.91
C GLN A 110 -12.00 -3.88 -4.40
N LYS A 111 -11.29 -4.53 -5.33
CA LYS A 111 -10.09 -5.31 -5.01
C LYS A 111 -9.11 -4.40 -4.27
N SER A 112 -8.73 -4.78 -3.06
CA SER A 112 -7.85 -3.98 -2.23
C SER A 112 -7.03 -4.83 -1.29
N ALA A 113 -5.90 -4.29 -0.82
CA ALA A 113 -4.94 -5.03 -0.01
C ALA A 113 -4.59 -4.30 1.30
N LEU A 114 -4.45 -5.06 2.38
CA LEU A 114 -3.90 -4.60 3.66
C LEU A 114 -2.50 -5.19 3.82
N VAL A 115 -1.50 -4.31 3.94
CA VAL A 115 -0.09 -4.67 4.08
C VAL A 115 0.39 -4.29 5.47
N LEU A 116 0.89 -5.26 6.24
CA LEU A 116 1.58 -5.06 7.50
C LEU A 116 3.08 -5.08 7.27
N LEU A 117 3.76 -3.97 7.56
CA LEU A 117 5.20 -3.90 7.69
C LEU A 117 5.56 -3.87 9.17
N LEU A 118 6.16 -4.93 9.68
CA LEU A 118 6.46 -5.05 11.10
C LEU A 118 7.97 -4.92 11.38
N CYS A 119 8.35 -3.89 12.14
CA CYS A 119 9.71 -3.71 12.61
C CYS A 119 9.96 -4.57 13.85
N ALA A 120 10.65 -5.70 13.70
CA ALA A 120 10.96 -6.62 14.80
C ALA A 120 12.43 -7.08 14.74
N ASP A 121 13.14 -6.99 15.86
CA ASP A 121 14.51 -7.47 16.00
C ASP A 121 14.53 -8.96 16.37
N GLY A 122 14.73 -9.81 15.37
CA GLY A 122 14.86 -11.25 15.56
C GLY A 122 13.54 -12.01 15.38
N GLN A 123 13.30 -13.03 16.21
CA GLN A 123 12.08 -13.84 16.11
C GLN A 123 10.86 -13.02 16.55
N PRO A 124 9.77 -13.00 15.78
CA PRO A 124 8.55 -12.33 16.19
C PRO A 124 8.09 -12.89 17.54
N GLY A 125 7.93 -12.02 18.54
CA GLY A 125 7.35 -12.40 19.82
C GLY A 125 5.85 -12.66 19.70
N ASP A 126 5.23 -13.14 20.78
CA ASP A 126 3.79 -13.45 20.80
C ASP A 126 2.92 -12.23 20.40
N GLU A 127 3.31 -11.02 20.80
CA GLU A 127 2.63 -9.76 20.45
C GLU A 127 2.57 -9.52 18.92
N ALA A 128 3.65 -9.84 18.20
CA ALA A 128 3.70 -9.72 16.74
C ALA A 128 2.71 -10.69 16.08
N HIS A 129 2.60 -11.91 16.59
CA HIS A 129 1.66 -12.92 16.10
C HIS A 129 0.20 -12.54 16.40
N TYR A 130 -0.09 -12.00 17.59
CA TYR A 130 -1.42 -11.49 17.91
C TYR A 130 -1.83 -10.32 17.02
N LEU A 131 -0.89 -9.40 16.76
CA LEU A 131 -1.10 -8.28 15.86
C LEU A 131 -1.40 -8.75 14.44
N GLU A 132 -0.57 -9.64 13.89
CA GLU A 132 -0.77 -10.17 12.55
C GLU A 132 -2.12 -10.90 12.43
N SER A 133 -2.47 -11.73 13.42
CA SER A 133 -3.75 -12.45 13.45
C SER A 133 -4.94 -11.50 13.51
N TYR A 134 -4.86 -10.45 14.33
CA TYR A 134 -5.90 -9.43 14.41
C TYR A 134 -6.06 -8.66 13.09
N LEU A 135 -4.96 -8.23 12.47
CA LEU A 135 -5.01 -7.51 11.19
C LEU A 135 -5.47 -8.39 10.04
N ARG A 136 -5.17 -9.69 10.07
CA ARG A 136 -5.71 -10.66 9.13
C ARG A 136 -7.23 -10.76 9.23
N GLN A 137 -7.79 -10.81 10.44
CA GLN A 137 -9.25 -10.78 10.65
C GLN A 137 -9.88 -9.48 10.14
N VAL A 138 -9.21 -8.34 10.34
CA VAL A 138 -9.66 -7.04 9.80
C VAL A 138 -9.69 -7.06 8.26
N ALA A 139 -8.64 -7.60 7.63
CA ALA A 139 -8.59 -7.75 6.18
C ALA A 139 -9.69 -8.69 5.65
N GLU A 140 -9.91 -9.83 6.31
CA GLU A 140 -10.98 -10.77 5.97
C GLU A 140 -12.36 -10.12 6.03
N GLN A 141 -12.64 -9.33 7.09
CA GLN A 141 -13.90 -8.59 7.24
C GLN A 141 -14.08 -7.55 6.13
N ALA A 142 -13.00 -6.89 5.72
CA ALA A 142 -12.99 -5.92 4.62
C ALA A 142 -12.92 -6.55 3.22
N ARG A 143 -12.84 -7.88 3.11
CA ARG A 143 -12.59 -8.62 1.85
C ARG A 143 -11.32 -8.15 1.12
N MET A 144 -10.28 -7.84 1.89
CA MET A 144 -8.98 -7.40 1.40
C MET A 144 -8.00 -8.56 1.39
N ASP A 145 -7.10 -8.55 0.41
CA ASP A 145 -5.91 -9.40 0.44
C ASP A 145 -5.01 -8.96 1.59
N PHE A 146 -4.44 -9.89 2.36
CA PHE A 146 -3.58 -9.59 3.49
C PHE A 146 -2.15 -10.02 3.25
N PHE A 147 -1.21 -9.10 3.46
CA PHE A 147 0.22 -9.36 3.35
C PHE A 147 0.94 -8.87 4.59
N ALA A 148 1.87 -9.67 5.12
CA ALA A 148 2.70 -9.31 6.26
C ALA A 148 4.17 -9.50 5.94
N HIS A 149 4.99 -8.51 6.27
CA HIS A 149 6.43 -8.54 6.11
C HIS A 149 7.13 -8.02 7.36
N ALA A 150 7.88 -8.89 8.02
CA ALA A 150 8.73 -8.52 9.15
C ALA A 150 10.12 -8.10 8.64
N TYR A 151 10.64 -7.00 9.17
CA TYR A 151 11.98 -6.49 8.89
C TYR A 151 12.70 -6.12 10.19
N PRO A 152 14.02 -6.36 10.27
CA PRO A 152 14.79 -5.88 11.40
C PRO A 152 14.81 -4.35 11.41
N LEU A 153 14.92 -3.75 12.60
CA LEU A 153 15.21 -2.32 12.70
C LEU A 153 16.53 -2.07 11.98
N SER A 154 16.48 -1.51 10.77
CA SER A 154 17.68 -1.15 10.05
C SER A 154 18.39 -0.08 10.87
N THR A 155 19.60 -0.38 11.30
CA THR A 155 20.46 0.62 11.91
C THR A 155 21.05 1.42 10.75
N GLU A 156 20.23 2.16 9.99
CA GLU A 156 20.73 2.89 8.81
C GLU A 156 21.88 3.84 9.17
N LEU A 157 21.98 4.28 10.42
CA LEU A 157 23.14 5.04 10.92
C LEU A 157 24.41 4.19 11.13
N ALA A 158 24.29 2.91 11.47
CA ALA A 158 25.45 2.00 11.56
C ALA A 158 25.83 1.45 10.18
N ASP A 159 24.86 1.25 9.29
CA ASP A 159 25.08 0.85 7.90
C ASP A 159 25.73 1.97 7.07
N LEU A 160 25.32 3.23 7.24
CA LEU A 160 26.03 4.33 6.57
C LEU A 160 27.48 4.50 7.09
N ALA A 161 27.76 4.14 8.34
CA ALA A 161 29.11 4.20 8.91
C ALA A 161 30.01 3.02 8.49
N ASN A 162 29.42 1.85 8.19
CA ASN A 162 30.17 0.61 7.92
C ASN A 162 30.22 0.21 6.43
N ASN A 163 29.46 0.85 5.53
CA ASN A 163 29.13 0.25 4.23
C ASN A 163 29.58 1.06 3.00
N SER A 164 30.72 1.76 3.03
CA SER A 164 31.28 2.37 1.79
C SER A 164 31.63 1.36 0.68
N SER A 165 31.45 0.04 0.89
CA SER A 165 31.66 -0.97 -0.16
C SER A 165 30.64 -2.12 -0.15
N ALA A 166 29.43 -1.93 0.38
CA ALA A 166 28.41 -2.99 0.38
C ALA A 166 27.12 -2.58 -0.33
N VAL A 167 27.25 -2.03 -1.54
CA VAL A 167 26.17 -2.02 -2.55
C VAL A 167 26.01 -3.43 -3.09
N ALA A 168 25.51 -4.36 -2.27
CA ALA A 168 24.96 -5.65 -2.64
C ALA A 168 24.70 -6.45 -1.37
N ARG A 169 23.50 -6.37 -0.80
CA ARG A 169 22.77 -7.55 -0.30
C ARG A 169 21.40 -7.19 0.25
N ARG A 170 20.41 -7.84 -0.39
CA ARG A 170 19.05 -8.12 0.08
C ARG A 170 18.04 -6.98 -0.05
N THR A 171 17.74 -6.68 -1.31
CA THR A 171 16.36 -6.44 -1.76
C THR A 171 15.48 -7.58 -1.22
N GLN A 172 14.75 -7.33 -0.13
CA GLN A 172 13.59 -8.16 0.21
C GLN A 172 12.48 -7.74 -0.75
N THR A 173 12.41 -8.49 -1.84
CA THR A 173 11.63 -8.16 -3.02
C THR A 173 10.14 -8.36 -2.73
N ILE A 174 9.38 -7.27 -2.61
CA ILE A 174 7.91 -7.27 -2.67
C ILE A 174 7.43 -7.36 -4.13
N ALA A 175 8.33 -7.22 -5.11
CA ALA A 175 8.00 -7.27 -6.55
C ALA A 175 7.23 -8.53 -7.01
N PRO A 176 7.56 -9.79 -6.62
CA PRO A 176 6.77 -10.95 -7.08
C PRO A 176 5.37 -10.98 -6.47
N LEU A 177 5.18 -10.37 -5.29
CA LEU A 177 3.87 -10.28 -4.62
C LEU A 177 2.98 -9.22 -5.29
N PHE A 178 3.60 -8.18 -5.83
CA PHE A 178 2.93 -7.11 -6.54
C PHE A 178 2.50 -7.56 -7.94
N GLU A 179 3.36 -8.31 -8.65
CA GLU A 179 3.02 -8.94 -9.93
C GLU A 179 1.80 -9.87 -9.80
N GLU A 180 1.70 -10.66 -8.72
CA GLU A 180 0.51 -11.50 -8.47
C GLU A 180 -0.79 -10.69 -8.25
N PHE A 181 -0.70 -9.53 -7.58
CA PHE A 181 -1.85 -8.64 -7.40
C PHE A 181 -2.33 -8.04 -8.72
N LEU A 182 -1.38 -7.70 -9.61
CA LEU A 182 -1.62 -7.09 -10.92
C LEU A 182 -2.02 -8.10 -12.02
N ASP A 183 -1.52 -9.34 -11.99
CA ASP A 183 -1.73 -10.36 -13.04
C ASP A 183 -3.10 -11.05 -12.98
N GLN A 184 -3.89 -10.83 -11.93
CA GLN A 184 -5.23 -11.38 -11.87
C GLN A 184 -6.19 -10.55 -12.74
N PRO A 185 -6.92 -11.17 -13.68
CA PRO A 185 -7.79 -10.43 -14.58
C PRO A 185 -8.80 -9.64 -13.77
N ALA A 186 -8.66 -8.31 -13.82
CA ALA A 186 -9.62 -7.39 -13.24
C ALA A 186 -11.02 -7.80 -13.72
N TYR A 187 -11.92 -8.05 -12.77
CA TYR A 187 -13.31 -8.34 -13.05
C TYR A 187 -13.88 -7.13 -13.78
N ILE A 188 -14.01 -7.22 -15.11
CA ILE A 188 -14.69 -6.23 -15.93
C ILE A 188 -16.17 -6.37 -15.58
N PRO A 189 -16.80 -5.41 -14.88
CA PRO A 189 -18.24 -5.39 -14.79
C PRO A 189 -18.72 -5.19 -16.21
N ARG A 190 -19.38 -6.21 -16.77
CA ARG A 190 -19.98 -6.16 -18.10
C ARG A 190 -21.06 -5.07 -18.02
N TRP A 191 -20.71 -3.85 -18.41
CA TRP A 191 -21.70 -2.81 -18.65
C TRP A 191 -22.65 -3.37 -19.69
N GLY A 192 -23.92 -3.47 -19.28
CA GLY A 192 -24.99 -4.01 -20.10
C GLY A 192 -24.98 -3.33 -21.45
N ILE A 193 -24.92 -4.16 -22.49
CA ILE A 193 -25.43 -3.82 -23.81
C ILE A 193 -26.91 -3.48 -23.59
N ASN A 194 -27.21 -2.19 -23.46
CA ASN A 194 -28.57 -1.69 -23.59
C ASN A 194 -28.68 -1.02 -24.97
N GLU A 195 -29.30 -1.82 -25.84
CA GLU A 195 -30.08 -1.51 -27.05
C GLU A 195 -29.40 -0.78 -28.22
#